data_AF-A0A2V7Y8T3-F1
#
_entry.id   AF-A0A2V7Y8T3-F1
#
_cell.length_a   1.000
_cell.length_b   1.000
_cell.length_c   1.000
_cell.angle_alpha   90.00
_cell.angle_beta   90.00
_cell.angle_gamma   90.00
#
_symmetry.space_group_name_H-M   'P 1'
#
loop_
_entity.id
_entity.type
_entity.pdbx_description
1 polymer ?
#
loop_
_entity_poly.entity_id
_entity_poly.type
_entity_poly.pdbx_seq_one_letter_code
_entity_poly.pdbx_strand_id
1 'polypeptide(L)'
;MQLTMLSESPRPHSGMSRRDFLRVCSLAAAAVGLPGTAAKAFAETVAKGKRPSVIWLSFQECTGCTESLLRTSHPALDELIVDLISLDYHEALLAPSGHLAEEARKKAMRENDGKYILVCEGAIPTKDNGIYCKIGGRTALDLVKEAADHAGAIIAIGSCASFGGIAAADPNPTGAQGIPQVLAGKT
;
A
#
# COMPACT_ATOMS: atom_id res chain seq x y z
N MET A 1 -10.58 -41.49 23.13
CA MET A 1 -9.56 -40.58 22.60
C MET A 1 -10.02 -40.17 21.22
N GLN A 2 -10.78 -39.08 21.13
CA GLN A 2 -11.54 -38.71 19.94
C GLN A 2 -11.24 -37.25 19.62
N LEU A 3 -10.75 -37.02 18.40
CA LEU A 3 -10.55 -35.70 17.80
C LEU A 3 -11.86 -34.92 17.81
N THR A 4 -11.79 -33.65 18.16
CA THR A 4 -12.77 -32.64 17.73
C THR A 4 -12.00 -31.44 17.19
N MET A 5 -11.85 -31.38 15.87
CA MET A 5 -11.75 -30.11 15.16
C MET A 5 -13.15 -29.49 15.17
N LEU A 6 -13.31 -28.30 15.76
CA LEU A 6 -14.39 -27.39 15.41
C LEU A 6 -13.82 -25.98 15.35
N SER A 7 -13.92 -25.43 14.14
CA SER A 7 -13.84 -24.04 13.78
C SER A 7 -14.89 -23.19 14.50
N GLU A 8 -14.72 -21.87 14.34
CA GLU A 8 -15.67 -20.76 14.57
C GLU A 8 -15.50 -19.97 15.88
N SER A 9 -14.97 -18.76 15.80
CA SER A 9 -15.81 -17.59 15.45
C SER A 9 -14.99 -16.29 15.49
N PRO A 10 -15.26 -15.31 14.60
CA PRO A 10 -14.87 -13.93 14.84
C PRO A 10 -15.66 -13.45 16.06
N ARG A 11 -14.96 -13.02 17.11
CA ARG A 11 -15.59 -12.53 18.34
C ARG A 11 -16.54 -11.37 18.02
N PRO A 12 -17.87 -11.50 18.25
CA PRO A 12 -18.80 -10.41 18.07
C PRO A 12 -18.96 -9.63 19.38
N HIS A 13 -18.77 -8.31 19.35
CA HIS A 13 -19.51 -7.31 20.13
C HIS A 13 -19.19 -5.92 19.53
N SER A 14 -20.12 -5.04 19.17
CA SER A 14 -21.41 -4.67 19.79
C SER A 14 -22.47 -4.36 18.73
N GLY A 15 -23.78 -4.57 18.92
CA GLY A 15 -24.60 -3.74 19.83
C GLY A 15 -24.75 -2.26 19.39
N MET A 16 -24.11 -1.84 18.29
CA MET A 16 -24.07 -0.44 17.87
C MET A 16 -25.32 -0.09 17.07
N SER A 17 -26.07 0.91 17.51
CA SER A 17 -27.21 1.40 16.73
C SER A 17 -26.71 2.04 15.43
N ARG A 18 -27.54 2.04 14.37
CA ARG A 18 -27.23 2.76 13.12
C ARG A 18 -26.83 4.22 13.36
N ARG A 19 -27.39 4.86 14.38
CA ARG A 19 -27.10 6.25 14.76
C ARG A 19 -25.69 6.38 15.34
N ASP A 20 -25.29 5.46 16.21
CA ASP A 20 -23.96 5.49 16.83
C ASP A 20 -22.87 5.18 15.80
N PHE A 21 -23.14 4.25 14.89
CA PHE A 21 -22.26 3.96 13.76
C PHE A 21 -22.02 5.19 12.88
N LEU A 22 -23.09 5.89 12.49
CA LEU A 22 -22.97 7.12 11.69
C LEU A 22 -22.28 8.26 12.46
N ARG A 23 -22.46 8.33 13.78
CA ARG A 23 -21.73 9.30 14.63
C ARG A 23 -20.24 9.01 14.63
N VAL A 24 -19.83 7.75 14.80
CA VAL A 24 -18.42 7.36 14.75
C VAL A 24 -17.81 7.68 13.39
N CYS A 25 -18.48 7.34 12.29
CA CYS A 25 -17.99 7.67 10.94
C CYS A 25 -17.87 9.18 10.71
N SER A 26 -18.83 9.96 11.24
CA SER A 26 -18.79 11.43 11.16
C SER A 26 -17.63 12.03 11.97
N LEU A 27 -17.39 11.50 13.17
CA LEU A 27 -16.27 11.92 14.01
C LEU A 27 -14.92 11.56 13.37
N ALA A 28 -14.80 10.36 12.80
CA ALA A 28 -13.59 9.93 12.10
C ALA A 28 -13.29 10.83 10.89
N ALA A 29 -14.29 11.12 10.06
CA ALA A 29 -14.13 12.04 8.93
C ALA A 29 -13.70 13.45 9.40
N ALA A 30 -14.31 13.97 10.47
CA ALA A 30 -13.96 15.28 11.02
C ALA A 30 -12.53 15.32 11.58
N ALA A 31 -12.08 14.25 12.24
CA ALA A 31 -10.74 14.16 12.83
C ALA A 31 -9.61 14.27 11.78
N VAL A 32 -9.88 13.86 10.54
CA VAL A 32 -8.95 13.99 9.41
C VAL A 32 -9.28 15.18 8.49
N GLY A 33 -10.14 16.10 8.93
CA GLY A 33 -10.47 17.33 8.19
C GLY A 33 -11.34 17.11 6.94
N LEU A 34 -12.05 15.98 6.83
CA LEU A 34 -12.91 15.69 5.69
C LEU A 34 -14.34 16.26 5.86
N PRO A 35 -15.01 16.63 4.76
CA PRO A 35 -16.36 17.19 4.81
C PRO A 35 -17.40 16.14 5.24
N GLY A 36 -18.55 16.59 5.75
CA GLY A 36 -19.63 15.70 6.24
C GLY A 36 -20.19 14.73 5.19
N THR A 37 -19.98 14.98 3.89
CA THR A 37 -20.28 14.04 2.81
C THR A 37 -19.36 12.81 2.81
N ALA A 38 -18.11 12.95 3.27
CA ALA A 38 -17.15 11.84 3.40
C ALA A 38 -17.56 10.85 4.50
N ALA A 39 -18.22 11.32 5.55
CA ALA A 39 -18.75 10.45 6.62
C ALA A 39 -19.72 9.39 6.08
N LYS A 40 -20.52 9.74 5.06
CA LYS A 40 -21.42 8.79 4.39
C LYS A 40 -20.63 7.77 3.57
N ALA A 41 -19.62 8.21 2.82
CA ALA A 41 -18.75 7.31 2.07
C ALA A 41 -17.99 6.33 2.99
N PHE A 42 -17.55 6.81 4.16
CA PHE A 42 -16.91 6.00 5.19
C PHE A 42 -17.89 4.95 5.73
N ALA A 43 -19.07 5.36 6.14
CA ALA A 43 -20.11 4.47 6.66
C ALA A 43 -20.49 3.37 5.65
N GLU A 44 -20.65 3.71 4.38
CA GLU A 44 -20.97 2.75 3.32
C GLU A 44 -19.82 1.76 3.04
N THR A 45 -18.58 2.23 3.13
CA THR A 45 -17.39 1.40 2.88
C THR A 45 -17.12 0.45 4.04
N VAL A 46 -17.18 0.97 5.28
CA VAL A 46 -17.00 0.19 6.51
C VAL A 46 -18.12 -0.87 6.63
N ALA A 47 -19.36 -0.53 6.29
CA ALA A 47 -20.48 -1.49 6.31
C ALA A 47 -20.31 -2.64 5.30
N LYS A 48 -19.56 -2.44 4.20
CA LYS A 48 -19.25 -3.48 3.22
C LYS A 48 -18.13 -4.41 3.68
N GLY A 49 -17.41 -4.07 4.75
CA GLY A 49 -16.29 -4.87 5.29
C GLY A 49 -15.13 -5.05 4.31
N LYS A 50 -15.07 -4.24 3.24
CA LYS A 50 -13.99 -4.34 2.24
C LYS A 50 -12.77 -3.58 2.75
N ARG A 51 -11.68 -4.30 3.00
CA ARG A 51 -10.39 -3.71 3.35
C ARG A 51 -9.80 -2.97 2.14
N PRO A 52 -9.19 -1.77 2.33
CA PRO A 52 -8.52 -1.06 1.25
C PRO A 52 -7.40 -1.90 0.63
N SER A 53 -7.35 -1.95 -0.70
CA SER A 53 -6.27 -2.61 -1.44
C SER A 53 -4.99 -1.78 -1.35
N VAL A 54 -3.89 -2.44 -1.01
CA VAL A 54 -2.54 -1.85 -0.94
C VAL A 54 -1.61 -2.65 -1.85
N ILE A 55 -0.91 -1.92 -2.72
CA ILE A 55 0.11 -2.44 -3.62
C ILE A 55 1.43 -1.78 -3.23
N TRP A 56 2.39 -2.57 -2.75
CA TRP A 56 3.69 -2.09 -2.29
C TRP A 56 4.79 -2.49 -3.27
N LEU A 57 5.40 -1.49 -3.92
CA LEU A 57 6.49 -1.69 -4.87
C LEU A 57 7.84 -1.33 -4.24
N SER A 58 8.83 -2.19 -4.48
CA SER A 58 10.19 -2.07 -3.95
C SER A 58 11.14 -1.72 -5.10
N PHE A 59 11.92 -0.64 -4.96
CA PHE A 59 12.83 -0.17 -6.01
C PHE A 59 14.30 -0.14 -5.55
N GLN A 60 15.02 0.99 -5.62
CA GLN A 60 16.34 1.11 -5.00
C GLN A 60 16.19 1.31 -3.50
N GLU A 61 15.99 0.20 -2.81
CA GLU A 61 15.67 0.12 -1.39
C GLU A 61 16.65 -0.78 -0.62
N CYS A 62 16.49 -0.83 0.70
CA CYS A 62 17.32 -1.64 1.61
C CYS A 62 16.48 -2.49 2.57
N THR A 63 15.18 -2.53 2.34
CA THR A 63 14.11 -3.23 3.05
C THR A 63 13.88 -2.71 4.46
N GLY A 64 14.56 -1.63 4.84
CA GLY A 64 14.41 -0.99 6.14
C GLY A 64 13.01 -0.41 6.38
N CYS A 65 12.31 0.09 5.36
CA CYS A 65 10.96 0.62 5.56
C CYS A 65 9.95 -0.52 5.71
N THR A 66 10.08 -1.58 4.91
CA THR A 66 9.35 -2.84 5.12
C THR A 66 9.61 -3.41 6.53
N GLU A 67 10.88 -3.55 6.95
CA GLU A 67 11.27 -4.08 8.26
C GLU A 67 10.76 -3.24 9.44
N SER A 68 10.51 -1.94 9.20
CA SER A 68 9.91 -1.06 10.21
C SER A 68 8.48 -1.48 10.56
N LEU A 69 7.74 -2.11 9.63
CA LEU A 69 6.40 -2.64 9.87
C LEU A 69 6.40 -3.76 10.93
N LEU A 70 7.49 -4.52 11.05
CA LEU A 70 7.62 -5.57 12.06
C LEU A 70 7.78 -5.00 13.48
N ARG A 71 7.99 -3.68 13.62
CA ARG A 71 8.22 -3.00 14.90
C ARG A 71 7.05 -2.11 15.31
N THR A 72 5.93 -2.14 14.57
CA THR A 72 4.72 -1.39 14.95
C THR A 72 3.94 -2.13 16.03
N SER A 73 3.34 -1.38 16.96
CA SER A 73 2.50 -1.95 18.02
C SER A 73 1.03 -1.49 17.95
N HIS A 74 0.72 -0.43 17.19
CA HIS A 74 -0.62 0.16 17.09
C HIS A 74 -0.87 0.71 15.66
N PRO A 75 -1.23 -0.14 14.69
CA PRO A 75 -1.49 -1.58 14.80
C PRO A 75 -0.22 -2.43 14.77
N ALA A 76 -0.30 -3.68 15.23
CA ALA A 76 0.71 -4.70 14.94
C ALA A 76 0.62 -5.15 13.47
N LEU A 77 1.67 -5.80 12.94
CA LEU A 77 1.71 -6.20 11.53
C LEU A 77 0.56 -7.15 11.15
N ASP A 78 0.25 -8.13 12.00
CA ASP A 78 -0.83 -9.08 11.78
C ASP A 78 -2.20 -8.38 11.72
N GLU A 79 -2.49 -7.50 12.68
CA GLU A 79 -3.70 -6.67 12.66
C GLU A 79 -3.76 -5.80 11.38
N LEU A 80 -2.63 -5.22 10.97
CA LEU A 80 -2.57 -4.41 9.76
C LEU A 80 -2.97 -5.22 8.51
N ILE A 81 -2.31 -6.36 8.26
CA ILE A 81 -2.49 -7.11 6.99
C ILE A 81 -3.70 -8.05 7.00
N VAL A 82 -4.21 -8.44 8.17
CA VAL A 82 -5.36 -9.34 8.30
C VAL A 82 -6.66 -8.57 8.48
N ASP A 83 -6.65 -7.47 9.25
CA ASP A 83 -7.89 -6.80 9.66
C ASP A 83 -8.09 -5.42 9.00
N LEU A 84 -7.01 -4.65 8.78
CA LEU A 84 -7.13 -3.25 8.35
C LEU A 84 -7.02 -3.05 6.84
N ILE A 85 -6.03 -3.65 6.18
CA ILE A 85 -5.79 -3.53 4.74
C ILE A 85 -5.78 -4.89 4.05
N SER A 86 -5.99 -4.89 2.74
CA SER A 86 -5.67 -6.03 1.87
C SER A 86 -4.31 -5.74 1.22
N LEU A 87 -3.24 -6.36 1.73
CA LEU A 87 -1.91 -6.25 1.15
C LEU A 87 -1.83 -7.18 -0.07
N ASP A 88 -2.28 -6.68 -1.23
CA ASP A 88 -2.48 -7.48 -2.43
C ASP A 88 -1.17 -7.77 -3.19
N TYR A 89 -0.14 -6.95 -2.96
CA TYR A 89 1.20 -7.18 -3.49
C TYR A 89 2.26 -6.55 -2.58
N HIS A 90 3.27 -7.35 -2.22
CA HIS A 90 4.47 -6.91 -1.50
C HIS A 90 5.56 -7.96 -1.65
N GLU A 91 6.64 -7.67 -2.39
CA GLU A 91 7.68 -8.65 -2.81
C GLU A 91 8.25 -9.52 -1.67
N ALA A 92 8.49 -8.93 -0.50
CA ALA A 92 9.00 -9.66 0.66
C ALA A 92 7.98 -10.57 1.37
N LEU A 93 6.68 -10.35 1.20
CA LEU A 93 5.63 -10.99 2.01
C LEU A 93 4.65 -11.86 1.21
N LEU A 94 4.56 -11.68 -0.11
CA LEU A 94 3.61 -12.46 -0.92
C LEU A 94 4.03 -13.93 -1.04
N ALA A 95 3.03 -14.82 -1.10
CA ALA A 95 3.27 -16.25 -1.32
C ALA A 95 3.64 -16.62 -2.77
N PRO A 96 2.98 -16.07 -3.84
CA PRO A 96 3.37 -16.38 -5.21
C PRO A 96 4.68 -15.70 -5.62
N SER A 97 5.39 -16.26 -6.60
CA SER A 97 6.64 -15.70 -7.12
C SER A 97 6.65 -15.63 -8.65
N GLY A 98 7.58 -14.86 -9.22
CA GLY A 98 7.76 -14.76 -10.66
C GLY A 98 6.50 -14.31 -11.39
N HIS A 99 6.07 -15.06 -12.41
CA HIS A 99 4.88 -14.72 -13.19
C HIS A 99 3.59 -14.68 -12.36
N LEU A 100 3.45 -15.55 -11.35
CA LEU A 100 2.27 -15.55 -10.50
C LEU A 100 2.20 -14.30 -9.62
N ALA A 101 3.34 -13.79 -9.17
CA ALA A 101 3.44 -12.52 -8.46
C ALA A 101 2.97 -11.36 -9.35
N GLU A 102 3.47 -11.29 -10.58
CA GLU A 102 3.09 -10.23 -11.52
C GLU A 102 1.62 -10.29 -11.93
N GLU A 103 1.06 -11.48 -12.09
CA GLU A 103 -0.38 -11.62 -12.35
C GLU A 103 -1.22 -11.22 -11.14
N ALA A 104 -0.78 -11.50 -9.91
CA ALA A 104 -1.44 -11.02 -8.70
C ALA A 104 -1.42 -9.47 -8.63
N ARG A 105 -0.28 -8.83 -8.91
CA ARG A 105 -0.17 -7.36 -8.98
C ARG A 105 -1.14 -6.77 -9.98
N LYS A 106 -1.12 -7.26 -11.23
CA LYS A 106 -1.97 -6.74 -12.29
C LYS A 106 -3.45 -7.00 -12.02
N LYS A 107 -3.80 -8.15 -11.43
CA LYS A 107 -5.17 -8.45 -11.01
C LYS A 107 -5.63 -7.46 -9.94
N ALA A 108 -4.81 -7.21 -8.92
CA ALA A 108 -5.12 -6.24 -7.86
C ALA A 108 -5.32 -4.82 -8.41
N MET A 109 -4.44 -4.38 -9.34
CA MET A 109 -4.59 -3.09 -10.02
C MET A 109 -5.91 -3.01 -10.80
N ARG A 110 -6.25 -4.04 -11.58
CA ARG A 110 -7.51 -4.07 -12.37
C ARG A 110 -8.76 -4.09 -11.51
N GLU A 111 -8.78 -4.88 -10.45
CA GLU A 111 -9.95 -5.04 -9.58
C GLU A 111 -10.20 -3.80 -8.68
N ASN A 112 -9.16 -3.01 -8.45
CA ASN A 112 -9.19 -1.83 -7.59
C ASN A 112 -8.83 -0.53 -8.33
N ASP A 113 -9.07 -0.49 -9.65
CA ASP A 113 -8.78 0.67 -10.50
C ASP A 113 -9.31 1.98 -9.91
N GLY A 114 -8.41 2.98 -9.79
CA GLY A 114 -8.67 4.29 -9.18
C GLY A 114 -8.86 4.28 -7.66
N LYS A 115 -8.65 3.15 -6.98
CA LYS A 115 -8.99 2.98 -5.55
C LYS A 115 -7.89 2.37 -4.69
N TYR A 116 -6.94 1.64 -5.26
CA TYR A 116 -5.84 1.07 -4.48
C TYR A 116 -4.86 2.15 -4.03
N ILE A 117 -4.22 1.91 -2.88
CA ILE A 117 -3.12 2.71 -2.38
C ILE A 117 -1.83 2.11 -2.93
N LEU A 118 -1.08 2.91 -3.67
CA LEU A 118 0.26 2.56 -4.11
C LEU A 118 1.26 3.02 -3.06
N VAL A 119 2.00 2.10 -2.46
CA VAL A 119 3.15 2.40 -1.61
C VAL A 119 4.42 2.16 -2.42
N CYS A 120 5.28 3.16 -2.49
CA CYS A 120 6.56 3.10 -3.18
C CYS A 120 7.68 3.17 -2.14
N GLU A 121 8.50 2.13 -2.07
CA GLU A 121 9.71 2.07 -1.27
C GLU A 121 10.95 2.14 -2.16
N GLY A 122 11.94 2.95 -1.76
CA GLY A 122 13.18 3.12 -2.51
C GLY A 122 13.12 4.21 -3.59
N ALA A 123 14.31 4.62 -4.04
CA ALA A 123 14.46 5.62 -5.09
C ALA A 123 14.27 4.99 -6.49
N ILE A 124 13.98 5.82 -7.49
CA ILE A 124 13.85 5.39 -8.88
C ILE A 124 15.10 5.81 -9.66
N PRO A 125 15.88 4.88 -10.22
CA PRO A 125 16.99 5.22 -11.09
C PRO A 125 16.45 5.68 -12.45
N THR A 126 16.91 6.86 -12.89
CA THR A 126 16.44 7.45 -14.16
C THR A 126 17.54 7.52 -15.23
N LYS A 127 18.81 7.39 -14.84
CA LYS A 127 19.94 7.42 -15.78
C LYS A 127 19.93 6.21 -16.70
N ASP A 128 20.44 6.38 -17.92
CA ASP A 128 20.59 5.32 -18.93
C ASP A 128 19.27 4.57 -19.18
N ASN A 129 18.16 5.31 -19.29
CA ASN A 129 16.80 4.79 -19.42
C ASN A 129 16.36 3.87 -18.26
N GLY A 130 16.86 4.09 -17.04
CA GLY A 130 16.38 3.43 -15.83
C GLY A 130 16.78 1.97 -15.68
N ILE A 131 17.81 1.51 -16.41
CA ILE A 131 18.25 0.10 -16.41
C ILE A 131 18.79 -0.40 -15.06
N TYR A 132 19.13 0.51 -14.14
CA TYR A 132 19.80 0.18 -12.88
C TYR A 132 18.88 -0.49 -11.84
N CYS A 133 17.57 -0.55 -12.09
CA CYS A 133 16.63 -1.38 -11.32
C CYS A 133 15.60 -1.96 -12.29
N LYS A 134 15.60 -3.29 -12.42
CA LYS A 134 14.66 -4.02 -13.29
C LYS A 134 14.03 -5.18 -12.54
N ILE A 135 12.70 -5.25 -12.60
CA ILE A 135 11.89 -6.29 -11.96
C ILE A 135 11.05 -6.93 -13.05
N GLY A 136 11.11 -8.26 -13.17
CA GLY A 136 10.42 -8.98 -14.25
C GLY A 136 10.80 -8.50 -15.66
N GLY A 137 12.03 -8.00 -15.84
CA GLY A 137 12.53 -7.47 -17.12
C GLY A 137 12.13 -6.03 -17.44
N ARG A 138 11.30 -5.38 -16.62
CA ARG A 138 10.84 -3.99 -16.79
C ARG A 138 11.56 -3.05 -15.83
N THR A 139 11.76 -1.80 -16.23
CA THR A 139 12.45 -0.83 -15.37
C THR A 139 11.55 -0.40 -14.20
N ALA A 140 12.16 -0.02 -13.08
CA ALA A 140 11.45 0.61 -11.96
C ALA A 140 10.61 1.82 -12.43
N LEU A 141 11.16 2.60 -13.37
CA LEU A 141 10.49 3.75 -13.97
C LEU A 141 9.20 3.36 -14.71
N ASP A 142 9.20 2.26 -15.46
CA ASP A 142 8.01 1.77 -16.17
C ASP A 142 6.95 1.24 -15.19
N LEU A 143 7.38 0.52 -14.17
CA LEU A 143 6.51 -0.12 -13.18
C LEU A 143 5.81 0.93 -12.31
N VAL A 144 6.56 1.92 -11.82
CA VAL A 144 5.99 2.97 -10.98
C VAL A 144 5.00 3.85 -11.75
N LYS A 145 5.27 4.14 -13.03
CA LYS A 145 4.34 4.91 -13.88
C LYS A 145 3.05 4.14 -14.15
N GLU A 146 3.15 2.86 -14.53
CA GLU A 146 1.98 2.00 -14.76
C GLU A 146 1.09 1.91 -13.50
N ALA A 147 1.70 1.72 -12.32
CA ALA A 147 0.96 1.65 -11.08
C ALA A 147 0.41 3.02 -10.63
N ALA A 148 1.13 4.11 -10.87
CA ALA A 148 0.70 5.45 -10.48
C ALA A 148 -0.45 6.00 -11.35
N ASP A 149 -0.62 5.50 -12.57
CA ASP A 149 -1.68 5.98 -13.48
C ASP A 149 -3.09 5.71 -12.95
N HIS A 150 -3.25 4.66 -12.14
CA HIS A 150 -4.55 4.17 -11.68
C HIS A 150 -4.66 4.07 -10.16
N ALA A 151 -3.66 4.58 -9.42
CA ALA A 151 -3.69 4.61 -7.96
C ALA A 151 -4.69 5.65 -7.45
N GLY A 152 -5.45 5.30 -6.40
CA GLY A 152 -6.31 6.27 -5.69
C GLY A 152 -5.53 7.18 -4.75
N ALA A 153 -4.38 6.71 -4.26
CA ALA A 153 -3.41 7.48 -3.50
C ALA A 153 -2.01 6.88 -3.70
N ILE A 154 -0.98 7.71 -3.59
CA ILE A 154 0.43 7.31 -3.72
C ILE A 154 1.18 7.74 -2.46
N ILE A 155 1.88 6.81 -1.83
CA ILE A 155 2.69 7.04 -0.63
C ILE A 155 4.15 6.73 -0.97
N ALA A 156 5.02 7.72 -0.81
CA ALA A 156 6.47 7.54 -0.91
C ALA A 156 7.04 7.30 0.50
N ILE A 157 7.31 6.04 0.85
CA ILE A 157 7.78 5.67 2.18
C ILE A 157 9.32 5.67 2.25
N GLY A 158 9.84 6.37 3.26
CA GLY A 158 11.27 6.47 3.53
C GLY A 158 11.99 7.52 2.67
N SER A 159 13.14 7.99 3.18
CA SER A 159 13.91 9.09 2.56
C SER A 159 14.29 8.83 1.10
N CYS A 160 14.58 7.56 0.74
CA CYS A 160 14.87 7.17 -0.63
C CYS A 160 13.69 7.44 -1.57
N ALA A 161 12.48 7.01 -1.21
CA ALA A 161 11.30 7.24 -2.05
C ALA A 161 10.85 8.70 -2.00
N SER A 162 10.92 9.37 -0.85
CA SER A 162 10.41 10.74 -0.72
C SER A 162 11.24 11.78 -1.48
N PHE A 163 12.58 11.63 -1.50
CA PHE A 163 13.47 12.65 -2.09
C PHE A 163 14.80 12.09 -2.64
N GLY A 164 14.90 10.77 -2.86
CA GLY A 164 16.07 10.10 -3.43
C GLY A 164 17.01 9.46 -2.40
N GLY A 165 17.13 10.05 -1.21
CA GLY A 165 17.88 9.49 -0.07
C GLY A 165 19.35 9.18 -0.40
N ILE A 166 19.90 8.13 0.23
CA ILE A 166 21.32 7.75 0.06
C ILE A 166 21.65 7.33 -1.37
N ALA A 167 20.69 6.74 -2.10
CA ALA A 167 20.88 6.35 -3.50
C ALA A 167 21.09 7.56 -4.43
N ALA A 168 20.53 8.72 -4.07
CA ALA A 168 20.67 9.97 -4.81
C ALA A 168 21.78 10.90 -4.30
N ALA A 169 22.46 10.54 -3.22
CA ALA A 169 23.60 11.29 -2.71
C ALA A 169 24.73 11.34 -3.73
N ASP A 170 25.57 12.39 -3.66
CA ASP A 170 26.75 12.52 -4.52
C ASP A 170 27.61 11.24 -4.48
N PRO A 171 28.02 10.67 -5.64
CA PRO A 171 27.97 11.22 -6.99
C PRO A 171 26.72 10.83 -7.83
N ASN A 172 25.68 10.29 -7.20
CA ASN A 172 24.42 9.81 -7.81
C ASN A 172 24.63 8.98 -9.11
N PRO A 173 25.30 7.81 -9.02
CA PRO A 173 25.77 7.07 -10.18
C PRO A 173 24.64 6.56 -11.09
N THR A 174 23.44 6.35 -10.55
CA THR A 174 22.26 5.80 -11.25
C THR A 174 21.22 6.86 -11.60
N GLY A 175 21.46 8.14 -11.28
CA GLY A 175 20.47 9.20 -11.41
C GLY A 175 19.19 8.88 -10.62
N ALA A 176 19.34 8.41 -9.39
CA ALA A 176 18.25 8.11 -8.48
C ALA A 176 17.47 9.39 -8.14
N GLN A 177 16.14 9.28 -8.16
CA GLN A 177 15.21 10.36 -7.82
C GLN A 177 14.10 9.84 -6.90
N GLY A 178 13.49 10.74 -6.13
CA GLY A 178 12.29 10.42 -5.37
C GLY A 178 11.04 10.33 -6.25
N ILE A 179 9.99 9.75 -5.69
CA ILE A 179 8.69 9.56 -6.32
C ILE A 179 8.06 10.88 -6.78
N PRO A 180 8.08 11.99 -6.00
CA PRO A 180 7.49 13.25 -6.45
C PRO A 180 8.17 13.85 -7.68
N GLN A 181 9.48 13.63 -7.82
CA GLN A 181 10.24 14.09 -8.99
C GLN A 181 9.93 13.23 -10.22
N VAL A 182 9.75 11.92 -10.03
CA VAL A 182 9.49 10.94 -11.09
C VAL A 182 8.04 11.01 -11.60
N LEU A 183 7.09 11.30 -10.71
CA LEU A 183 5.65 11.33 -10.96
C LEU A 183 5.07 12.74 -10.91
N ALA A 184 5.82 13.74 -11.35
CA ALA A 184 5.41 15.14 -11.31
C ALA A 184 3.97 15.34 -11.82
N GLY A 185 3.10 15.93 -10.98
CA GLY A 185 1.69 16.17 -11.27
C GLY A 185 0.72 15.04 -10.83
N LYS A 186 1.22 13.95 -10.23
CA LYS A 186 0.41 12.84 -9.68
C LYS A 186 0.51 12.68 -8.16
N THR A 187 1.46 13.36 -7.53
CA THR A 187 1.78 13.28 -6.10
C THR A 187 1.75 14.65 -5.45
#